data_AF-A0A0V1HH58-F1
#
_entry.id   AF-A0A0V1HH58-F1
#
_cell.length_a   1.000
_cell.length_b   1.000
_cell.length_c   1.000
_cell.angle_alpha   90.00
_cell.angle_beta   90.00
_cell.angle_gamma   90.00
#
_symmetry.space_group_name_H-M   'P 1'
#
loop_
_entity.id
_entity.type
_entity.pdbx_description
1 polymer ?
#
loop_
_entity_poly.entity_id
_entity_poly.type
_entity_poly.pdbx_seq_one_letter_code
_entity_poly.pdbx_strand_id
1 'polypeptide(L)'
;MHEKNEFTLQLQIAVCNKPAEMAREDKKLQDAGKAVADMFEISRLRREDFEANRGDSEYEDMKQSNTEPSVRTPRGHTVPAAFLIEGSGLDKHGADSDQPIKYTHIDMASGNGPFPGTPWGSPVAALVARYVMHSYQSSEKL
;
A
#
# COMPACT_ATOMS: atom_id res chain seq x y z
N MET A 1 -13.26 26.68 -18.85
CA MET A 1 -12.41 25.60 -19.41
C MET A 1 -10.98 25.86 -18.97
N HIS A 2 -10.55 25.24 -17.86
CA HIS A 2 -9.13 25.11 -17.55
C HIS A 2 -8.84 23.63 -17.62
N GLU A 3 -8.32 23.22 -18.77
CA GLU A 3 -7.74 21.91 -18.97
C GLU A 3 -6.45 21.89 -18.15
N LYS A 4 -6.53 21.40 -16.91
CA LYS A 4 -5.34 21.14 -16.10
C LYS A 4 -4.63 19.95 -16.72
N ASN A 5 -3.72 20.23 -17.64
CA ASN A 5 -2.72 19.29 -18.13
C ASN A 5 -1.64 19.10 -17.05
N GLU A 6 -2.05 18.74 -15.83
CA GLU A 6 -1.16 18.20 -14.82
C GLU A 6 -1.03 16.71 -15.10
N PHE A 7 0.01 16.33 -15.85
CA PHE A 7 0.57 14.98 -15.82
C PHE A 7 1.15 14.72 -14.42
N THR A 8 0.30 14.74 -13.39
CA THR A 8 0.65 14.17 -12.10
C THR A 8 0.67 12.67 -12.35
N LEU A 9 1.85 12.06 -12.28
CA LEU A 9 1.98 10.60 -12.28
C LEU A 9 1.15 10.09 -11.09
N GLN A 10 -0.07 9.65 -11.36
CA GLN A 10 -0.95 9.06 -10.37
C GLN A 10 -0.48 7.63 -10.16
N LEU A 11 0.37 7.46 -9.15
CA LEU A 11 0.97 6.20 -8.78
C LEU A 11 0.24 5.63 -7.59
N GLN A 12 0.05 4.33 -7.63
CA GLN A 12 -0.48 3.55 -6.52
C GLN A 12 0.63 3.32 -5.52
N ILE A 13 0.28 3.13 -4.25
CA ILE A 13 1.28 2.94 -3.21
C ILE A 13 1.22 1.52 -2.68
N ALA A 14 2.36 0.84 -2.71
CA ALA A 14 2.55 -0.43 -2.04
C ALA A 14 3.18 -0.21 -0.65
N VAL A 15 2.55 -0.78 0.37
CA VAL A 15 3.03 -0.73 1.76
C VAL A 15 3.10 -2.15 2.32
N CYS A 16 4.30 -2.70 2.46
CA CYS A 16 4.52 -4.03 3.00
C CYS A 16 4.60 -4.02 4.53
N ASN A 17 4.07 -5.09 5.16
CA ASN A 17 4.52 -5.47 6.50
C ASN A 17 5.94 -6.05 6.45
N LYS A 18 6.55 -6.27 7.62
CA LYS A 18 7.96 -6.68 7.68
C LYS A 18 8.26 -8.00 6.95
N PRO A 19 7.48 -9.09 7.12
CA PRO A 19 7.68 -10.32 6.35
C PRO A 19 7.63 -10.12 4.83
N ALA A 20 6.68 -9.33 4.33
CA ALA A 20 6.56 -9.06 2.88
C ALA A 20 7.74 -8.20 2.36
N GLU A 21 8.20 -7.22 3.15
CA GLU A 21 9.37 -6.41 2.82
C GLU A 21 10.64 -7.27 2.74
N MET A 22 10.85 -8.20 3.69
CA MET A 22 12.00 -9.12 3.68
C MET A 22 11.99 -10.03 2.45
N ALA A 23 10.80 -10.44 1.99
CA ALA A 23 10.62 -11.19 0.75
C ALA A 23 10.63 -10.32 -0.52
N ARG A 24 10.84 -9.00 -0.37
CA ARG A 24 10.87 -7.99 -1.44
C ARG A 24 9.60 -7.97 -2.29
N GLU A 25 8.44 -8.22 -1.69
CA GLU A 25 7.16 -8.28 -2.43
C GLU A 25 6.78 -6.94 -3.07
N ASP A 26 7.02 -5.83 -2.37
CA ASP A 26 6.89 -4.47 -2.89
C ASP A 26 7.78 -4.22 -4.11
N LYS A 27 9.04 -4.66 -4.08
CA LYS A 27 9.97 -4.46 -5.19
C LYS A 27 9.58 -5.31 -6.39
N LYS A 28 9.19 -6.57 -6.16
CA LYS A 28 8.67 -7.47 -7.20
C LYS A 28 7.42 -6.88 -7.85
N LEU A 29 6.51 -6.29 -7.05
CA LEU A 29 5.31 -5.63 -7.55
C LEU A 29 5.66 -4.35 -8.35
N GLN A 30 6.57 -3.52 -7.85
CA GLN A 30 7.04 -2.33 -8.55
C GLN A 30 7.70 -2.67 -9.90
N ASP A 31 8.56 -3.69 -9.95
CA ASP A 31 9.25 -4.09 -11.18
C ASP A 31 8.27 -4.67 -12.22
N ALA A 32 7.29 -5.47 -11.78
CA ALA A 32 6.21 -5.96 -12.63
C ALA A 32 5.35 -4.81 -13.18
N GLY A 33 4.93 -3.87 -12.31
CA GLY A 33 4.15 -2.70 -12.70
C GLY A 33 4.89 -1.78 -13.68
N LYS A 34 6.19 -1.56 -13.44
CA LYS A 34 7.06 -0.80 -14.35
C LYS A 34 7.09 -1.41 -15.76
N ALA A 35 7.11 -2.73 -15.86
CA ALA A 35 7.20 -3.40 -17.15
C ALA A 35 5.93 -3.28 -18.02
N VAL A 36 4.79 -2.97 -17.40
CA VAL A 36 3.48 -2.84 -18.08
C VAL A 36 2.87 -1.44 -17.95
N ALA A 37 3.66 -0.46 -17.49
CA ALA A 37 3.24 0.93 -17.29
C ALA A 37 2.08 1.14 -16.30
N ASP A 38 1.90 0.22 -15.35
CA ASP A 38 0.91 0.29 -14.24
C ASP A 38 1.70 0.31 -12.92
N MET A 39 2.28 1.46 -12.61
CA MET A 39 3.41 1.58 -11.69
C MET A 39 3.00 1.74 -10.22
N PHE A 40 3.87 1.26 -9.33
CA PHE A 40 3.76 1.42 -7.88
C PHE A 40 4.90 2.27 -7.30
N GLU A 41 4.54 3.22 -6.45
CA GLU A 41 5.46 3.81 -5.47
C GLU A 41 5.50 2.96 -4.21
N ILE A 42 6.66 2.94 -3.57
CA ILE A 42 6.87 2.16 -2.36
C ILE A 42 6.90 3.10 -1.16
N SER A 43 5.99 2.86 -0.21
CA SER A 43 6.03 3.52 1.10
C SER A 43 6.39 2.50 2.19
N ARG A 44 7.05 2.99 3.24
CA ARG A 44 7.56 2.17 4.34
C ARG A 44 6.73 2.44 5.58
N LEU A 45 6.20 1.39 6.22
CA LEU A 45 5.64 1.50 7.56
C LEU A 45 6.70 1.94 8.55
N ARG A 46 6.26 2.71 9.54
CA ARG A 46 7.06 3.11 10.68
C ARG A 46 6.23 3.04 11.95
N ARG A 47 6.89 3.08 13.10
CA ARG A 47 6.26 2.97 14.40
C ARG A 47 5.18 4.03 14.61
N GLU A 48 5.42 5.26 14.16
CA GLU A 48 4.46 6.36 14.28
C GLU A 48 3.14 6.09 13.51
N ASP A 49 3.15 5.24 12.49
CA ASP A 49 1.94 4.89 11.73
C ASP A 49 0.98 4.05 12.59
N PHE A 50 1.51 3.18 13.45
CA PHE A 50 0.75 2.37 14.41
C PHE A 50 0.31 3.21 15.61
N GLU A 51 1.20 4.05 16.14
CA GLU A 51 0.87 4.94 17.26
C GLU A 51 -0.26 5.92 16.91
N ALA A 52 -0.37 6.32 15.63
CA ALA A 52 -1.46 7.15 15.14
C ALA A 52 -2.85 6.47 15.21
N ASN A 53 -2.89 5.14 15.23
CA ASN A 53 -4.13 4.36 15.33
C ASN A 53 -4.48 3.95 16.77
N ARG A 54 -3.64 4.29 17.75
CA ARG A 54 -3.94 3.98 19.15
C ARG A 54 -5.21 4.68 19.62
N GLY A 55 -6.07 3.95 20.32
CA GLY A 55 -7.23 4.52 21.01
C GLY A 55 -6.85 5.67 21.95
N ASP A 56 -7.71 6.68 22.03
CA ASP A 56 -7.49 7.85 22.90
C ASP A 56 -8.02 7.60 24.32
N SER A 57 -8.85 6.58 24.50
CA SER A 57 -9.50 6.20 25.76
C SER A 57 -9.56 4.68 25.97
N GLU A 58 -10.11 4.25 27.11
CA GLU A 58 -10.36 2.84 27.44
C GLU A 58 -11.54 2.21 26.67
N TYR A 59 -12.34 3.02 25.98
CA TYR A 59 -13.54 2.57 25.25
C TYR A 59 -13.23 2.10 23.83
N GLU A 60 -12.00 2.29 23.36
CA GLU A 60 -11.56 1.86 22.05
C GLU A 60 -10.14 1.31 22.09
N ASP A 61 -9.94 0.15 21.46
CA ASP A 61 -8.60 -0.43 21.31
C ASP A 61 -7.79 0.38 20.26
N MET A 62 -8.47 0.83 19.21
CA MET A 62 -7.88 1.55 18.10
C MET A 62 -8.84 2.59 17.51
N LYS A 63 -8.27 3.61 16.85
CA LYS A 63 -8.98 4.59 16.04
C LYS A 63 -8.60 4.45 14.56
N GLN A 64 -9.61 4.54 13.70
CA GLN A 64 -9.47 4.39 12.25
C GLN A 64 -8.93 5.63 11.52
N SER A 65 -9.07 6.80 12.14
CA SER A 65 -8.65 8.09 11.59
C SER A 65 -8.53 9.09 12.72
N ASN A 66 -7.70 10.12 12.51
CA ASN A 66 -7.75 11.32 13.33
C ASN A 66 -8.82 12.29 12.80
N THR A 67 -9.12 13.32 13.59
CA THR A 67 -10.05 14.41 13.27
C THR A 67 -9.31 15.67 12.79
N GLU A 68 -8.00 15.58 12.57
CA GLU A 68 -7.17 16.71 12.18
C GLU A 68 -7.30 16.99 10.67
N PRO A 69 -7.15 18.24 10.23
CA PRO A 69 -7.10 18.57 8.81
C PRO A 69 -6.00 17.75 8.10
N SER A 70 -6.25 17.32 6.86
CA SER A 70 -5.32 16.50 6.07
C SER A 70 -3.90 17.08 5.93
N VAL A 71 -3.77 18.41 5.97
CA VAL A 71 -2.47 19.12 5.99
C VAL A 71 -1.65 18.89 7.26
N ARG A 72 -2.29 18.44 8.33
CA ARG A 72 -1.70 18.12 9.63
C ARG A 72 -1.57 16.63 9.89
N THR A 73 -2.10 15.76 9.02
CA THR A 73 -1.96 14.30 9.16
C THR A 73 -0.63 13.85 8.56
N PRO A 74 0.40 13.54 9.37
CA PRO A 74 1.65 13.06 8.84
C PRO A 74 1.40 11.68 8.21
N ARG A 75 1.98 11.42 7.04
CA ARG A 75 2.07 10.07 6.45
C ARG A 75 0.69 9.41 6.15
N GLY A 76 -0.25 10.21 5.64
CA GLY A 76 -1.68 9.83 5.48
C GLY A 76 -2.00 8.50 4.76
N HIS A 77 -1.14 8.01 3.85
CA HIS A 77 -1.37 6.72 3.17
C HIS A 77 -0.82 5.50 3.93
N THR A 78 0.11 5.68 4.89
CA THR A 78 0.68 4.55 5.65
C THR A 78 -0.08 4.25 6.94
N VAL A 79 -0.76 5.24 7.52
CA VAL A 79 -1.61 5.06 8.72
C VAL A 79 -2.75 4.06 8.48
N PRO A 80 -3.51 4.12 7.35
CA PRO A 80 -4.53 3.10 7.05
C PRO A 80 -3.95 1.69 6.88
N ALA A 81 -2.74 1.58 6.31
CA ALA A 81 -2.06 0.29 6.19
C ALA A 81 -1.73 -0.30 7.56
N ALA A 82 -1.24 0.52 8.50
CA ALA A 82 -1.00 0.10 9.89
C ALA A 82 -2.31 -0.33 10.58
N PHE A 83 -3.39 0.44 10.42
CA PHE A 83 -4.69 0.12 11.01
C PHE A 83 -5.21 -1.24 10.55
N LEU A 84 -5.08 -1.55 9.25
CA LEU A 84 -5.50 -2.84 8.71
C LEU A 84 -4.63 -3.99 9.22
N ILE A 85 -3.33 -3.76 9.43
CA ILE A 85 -2.43 -4.78 9.99
C ILE A 85 -2.84 -5.12 11.43
N GLU A 86 -3.04 -4.11 12.28
CA GLU A 86 -3.44 -4.33 13.68
C GLU A 86 -4.87 -4.89 13.78
N GLY A 87 -5.81 -4.31 13.04
CA GLY A 87 -7.23 -4.70 13.08
C GLY A 87 -7.50 -6.11 12.54
N SER A 88 -6.61 -6.65 11.71
CA SER A 88 -6.68 -8.03 11.22
C SER A 88 -5.83 -9.02 12.03
N GLY A 89 -5.10 -8.55 13.04
CA GLY A 89 -4.20 -9.38 13.84
C GLY A 89 -2.89 -9.76 13.13
N LEU A 90 -2.57 -9.15 11.99
CA LEU A 90 -1.34 -9.41 11.24
C LEU A 90 -0.08 -8.91 11.97
N ASP A 91 -0.25 -8.01 12.94
CA ASP A 91 0.80 -7.60 13.88
C ASP A 91 1.38 -8.79 14.67
N LYS A 92 0.57 -9.81 14.96
CA LYS A 92 0.98 -11.07 15.62
C LYS A 92 1.74 -12.03 14.70
N HIS A 93 1.76 -11.71 13.41
CA HIS A 93 2.40 -12.48 12.34
C HIS A 93 3.58 -11.72 11.73
N GLY A 94 4.26 -10.91 12.55
CA GLY A 94 5.48 -10.17 12.22
C GLY A 94 6.68 -11.07 11.92
N ALA A 95 7.83 -10.44 11.64
CA ALA A 95 9.06 -11.15 11.26
C ALA A 95 9.67 -11.98 12.41
N ASP A 96 9.27 -11.69 13.64
CA ASP A 96 9.63 -12.35 14.89
C ASP A 96 8.59 -13.41 15.33
N SER A 97 7.53 -13.62 14.55
CA SER A 97 6.51 -14.64 14.81
C SER A 97 6.95 -16.03 14.35
N ASP A 98 6.51 -17.08 15.05
CA ASP A 98 6.68 -18.47 14.60
C ASP A 98 5.90 -18.78 13.31
N GLN A 99 4.90 -17.96 12.98
CA GLN A 99 4.07 -18.09 11.78
C GLN A 99 3.97 -16.74 11.05
N PRO A 100 5.06 -16.28 10.39
CA PRO A 100 5.07 -14.99 9.73
C PRO A 100 4.15 -14.99 8.49
N ILE A 101 3.33 -13.96 8.34
CA ILE A 101 2.42 -13.81 7.18
C ILE A 101 2.84 -12.59 6.38
N LYS A 102 3.09 -12.78 5.08
CA LYS A 102 3.40 -11.69 4.15
C LYS A 102 2.12 -10.94 3.79
N TYR A 103 2.11 -9.63 4.04
CA TYR A 103 1.01 -8.74 3.69
C TYR A 103 1.51 -7.48 3.00
N THR A 104 0.81 -7.07 1.94
CA THR A 104 1.05 -5.81 1.23
C THR A 104 -0.27 -5.07 1.08
N HIS A 105 -0.35 -3.88 1.67
CA HIS A 105 -1.42 -2.94 1.41
C HIS A 105 -1.16 -2.22 0.08
N ILE A 106 -2.21 -2.09 -0.73
CA ILE A 106 -2.19 -1.38 -2.01
C ILE A 106 -3.17 -0.22 -1.90
N ASP A 107 -2.64 1.00 -1.85
CA ASP A 107 -3.43 2.22 -1.89
C ASP A 107 -3.62 2.65 -3.36
N MET A 108 -4.87 2.59 -3.80
CA MET A 108 -5.29 2.88 -5.19
C MET A 108 -6.06 4.19 -5.30
N ALA A 109 -6.03 5.06 -4.27
CA ALA A 109 -6.82 6.29 -4.27
C ALA A 109 -6.55 7.17 -5.51
N SER A 110 -5.30 7.19 -5.98
CA SER A 110 -4.87 7.88 -7.20
C SER A 110 -5.19 7.14 -8.50
N GLY A 111 -5.34 5.81 -8.48
CA GLY A 111 -5.54 4.96 -9.66
C GLY A 111 -6.99 4.79 -10.12
N ASN A 112 -7.95 5.38 -9.40
CA ASN A 112 -9.38 5.14 -9.62
C ASN A 112 -9.96 5.77 -10.89
N GLY A 113 -9.26 6.73 -11.51
CA GLY A 113 -9.76 7.49 -12.66
C GLY A 113 -10.74 8.62 -12.29
N PRO A 114 -11.30 9.32 -13.29
CA PRO A 114 -12.15 10.48 -13.06
C PRO A 114 -13.49 10.10 -12.42
N PHE A 115 -13.97 10.95 -11.49
CA PHE A 115 -15.32 10.88 -10.95
C PHE A 115 -16.10 12.19 -11.20
N PRO A 116 -17.27 12.14 -11.87
CA PRO A 116 -17.84 10.99 -12.56
C PRO A 116 -17.03 10.63 -13.83
N GLY A 117 -16.99 9.35 -14.20
CA GLY A 117 -16.25 8.89 -15.38
C GLY A 117 -15.97 7.39 -15.40
N THR A 118 -15.24 6.93 -16.42
CA THR A 118 -14.81 5.53 -16.56
C THR A 118 -13.53 5.30 -15.72
N PRO A 119 -13.49 4.30 -14.83
CA PRO A 119 -12.29 3.97 -14.07
C PRO A 119 -11.19 3.43 -14.99
N TRP A 120 -9.93 3.62 -14.61
CA TRP A 120 -8.79 3.19 -15.42
C TRP A 120 -8.42 1.72 -15.27
N GLY A 121 -8.92 1.04 -14.23
CA GLY A 121 -8.64 -0.38 -13.98
C GLY A 121 -7.25 -0.69 -13.43
N SER A 122 -6.50 0.32 -13.01
CA SER A 122 -5.24 0.16 -12.25
C SER A 122 -5.54 -0.44 -10.86
N PRO A 123 -4.78 -1.43 -10.31
CA PRO A 123 -3.54 -2.07 -10.79
C PRO A 123 -3.73 -3.40 -11.54
N VAL A 124 -4.83 -3.62 -12.27
CA VAL A 124 -5.12 -4.95 -12.83
C VAL A 124 -3.96 -5.46 -13.70
N ALA A 125 -3.35 -4.61 -14.53
CA ALA A 125 -2.24 -5.02 -15.40
C ALA A 125 -1.00 -5.40 -14.60
N ALA A 126 -0.65 -4.63 -13.57
CA ALA A 126 0.49 -4.92 -12.71
C ALA A 126 0.31 -6.21 -11.89
N LEU A 127 -0.89 -6.45 -11.36
CA LEU A 127 -1.21 -7.67 -10.62
C LEU A 127 -1.16 -8.91 -11.53
N VAL A 128 -1.68 -8.81 -12.76
CA VAL A 128 -1.57 -9.89 -13.75
C VAL A 128 -0.10 -10.15 -14.10
N ALA A 129 0.69 -9.10 -14.32
CA ALA A 129 2.12 -9.24 -14.58
C ALA A 129 2.84 -9.94 -13.41
N ARG A 130 2.55 -9.56 -12.16
CA ARG A 130 3.21 -10.11 -10.97
C ARG A 130 2.83 -11.55 -10.64
N TYR A 131 1.55 -11.90 -10.77
CA TYR A 131 1.00 -13.15 -10.20
C TYR A 131 0.56 -14.17 -11.25
N VAL A 132 0.24 -13.75 -12.47
CA VAL A 132 -0.26 -14.64 -13.53
C VAL A 132 0.81 -14.90 -14.59
N MET A 133 1.56 -13.88 -14.98
CA MET A 133 2.56 -14.02 -16.04
C MET A 133 3.87 -14.63 -15.53
N HIS A 134 4.19 -15.85 -15.99
CA HIS A 134 5.43 -16.55 -15.63
C HIS A 134 6.71 -15.82 -16.03
N SER A 135 6.66 -14.96 -17.06
CA SER A 135 7.81 -14.19 -17.54
C SER A 135 8.35 -13.16 -16.54
N TYR A 136 7.54 -12.75 -15.56
CA TYR A 136 7.94 -11.78 -14.52
C TYR A 136 8.22 -12.45 -13.16
N GLN A 137 8.15 -13.78 -13.09
CA GLN A 137 8.44 -14.53 -11.86
C GLN A 137 9.95 -14.85 -11.69
N SER A 138 10.78 -14.54 -12.70
CA SER A 138 12.18 -14.97 -12.77
C SER A 138 13.16 -13.78 -12.72
N SER A 139 13.42 -13.23 -11.53
CA SER A 139 14.56 -12.33 -11.30
C SER A 139 15.28 -12.60 -9.97
N GLU A 140 15.29 -13.86 -9.53
CA GLU A 140 16.12 -14.34 -8.40
C GLU A 140 17.09 -15.43 -8.87
N LYS A 141 17.87 -15.14 -9.92
CA LYS A 141 19.12 -15.84 -10.20
C LYS A 141 20.23 -14.81 -10.34
N LEU A 142 20.89 -14.49 -9.22
CA LEU A 142 22.23 -13.91 -9.14
C LEU A 142 22.83 -14.27 -7.79
#